data_AF-A0A6N6KCX1-F1
#
_entry.id   AF-A0A6N6KCX1-F1
#
_cell.length_a   1.000
_cell.length_b   1.000
_cell.length_c   1.000
_cell.angle_alpha   90.00
_cell.angle_beta   90.00
_cell.angle_gamma   90.00
#
_symmetry.space_group_name_H-M   'P 1'
#
loop_
_entity.id
_entity.type
_entity.pdbx_description
1 polymer ?
#
loop_
_entity_poly.entity_id
_entity_poly.type
_entity_poly.pdbx_seq_one_letter_code
_entity_poly.pdbx_strand_id
1 'polypeptide(L)'
;MTASHYSSSIFNKQFSPGKDKKSRNNRPLFWLLLFCVAFVGSLVFASLGYDDVVTSDPDKNPTLTPERQEEIERRQKKNSEGAEQYVLRAIVPGFRECYLCPEGKVWLEVNEIAKIGITTDGQNRYSTEFYEKHEVYYVLEYRGDLTTAKNRELARLGGYPLLPENQKRKKKLIYPPLNSKLD
;
A
#
# COMPACT_ATOMS: atom_id res chain seq x y z
N MET A 1 -52.46 -21.61 -53.94
CA MET A 1 -53.28 -21.30 -52.75
C MET A 1 -53.91 -22.59 -52.28
N THR A 2 -53.31 -23.26 -51.30
CA THR A 2 -53.70 -24.63 -50.93
C THR A 2 -53.55 -24.86 -49.44
N ALA A 3 -54.69 -25.18 -48.84
CA ALA A 3 -54.95 -26.13 -47.76
C ALA A 3 -54.06 -26.12 -46.50
N SER A 4 -54.67 -25.64 -45.42
CA SER A 4 -54.45 -26.09 -44.05
C SER A 4 -54.83 -27.56 -43.91
N HIS A 5 -53.93 -28.39 -43.40
CA HIS A 5 -54.18 -29.73 -42.86
C HIS A 5 -52.91 -30.22 -42.15
N TYR A 6 -52.95 -30.45 -40.84
CA TYR A 6 -52.79 -31.78 -40.23
C TYR A 6 -52.69 -31.71 -38.70
N SER A 7 -53.57 -32.48 -38.07
CA SER A 7 -53.56 -32.90 -36.67
C SER A 7 -53.03 -34.33 -36.61
N SER A 8 -52.10 -34.64 -35.71
CA SER A 8 -51.82 -35.95 -35.09
C SER A 8 -50.58 -35.79 -34.18
N SER A 9 -50.68 -35.85 -32.85
CA SER A 9 -50.98 -36.98 -31.96
C SER A 9 -49.73 -37.76 -31.50
N ILE A 10 -49.74 -38.07 -30.19
CA ILE A 10 -49.04 -39.17 -29.50
C ILE A 10 -47.57 -38.94 -29.10
N PHE A 11 -47.31 -38.69 -27.81
CA PHE A 11 -46.56 -39.68 -27.02
C PHE A 11 -46.84 -39.57 -25.51
N ASN A 12 -47.11 -40.75 -24.95
CA ASN A 12 -47.56 -41.04 -23.60
C ASN A 12 -46.35 -41.53 -22.80
N LYS A 13 -46.05 -40.97 -21.61
CA LYS A 13 -45.34 -41.72 -20.57
C LYS A 13 -45.49 -41.09 -19.19
N GLN A 14 -46.17 -41.85 -18.33
CA GLN A 14 -46.21 -41.71 -16.88
C GLN A 14 -44.80 -41.55 -16.29
N PHE A 15 -44.63 -40.60 -15.36
CA PHE A 15 -43.60 -40.69 -14.34
C PHE A 15 -44.16 -40.29 -12.97
N SER A 16 -43.99 -41.21 -12.03
CA SER A 16 -44.45 -41.22 -10.64
C SER A 16 -43.86 -40.07 -9.80
N PRO A 17 -44.51 -39.62 -8.72
CA PRO A 17 -43.95 -38.60 -7.84
C PRO A 17 -42.81 -39.19 -6.99
N GLY A 18 -41.58 -38.83 -7.32
CA GLY A 18 -40.39 -39.16 -6.54
C GLY A 18 -40.34 -38.35 -5.24
N LYS A 19 -40.35 -39.08 -4.12
CA LYS A 19 -40.18 -38.57 -2.75
C LYS A 19 -38.76 -38.01 -2.53
N ASP A 20 -38.72 -36.89 -1.81
CA ASP A 20 -37.71 -36.45 -0.84
C ASP A 20 -36.21 -36.62 -1.15
N LYS A 21 -35.52 -35.47 -1.31
CA LYS A 21 -34.27 -35.20 -0.56
C LYS A 21 -34.21 -33.74 -0.10
N LYS A 22 -34.66 -33.52 1.13
CA LYS A 22 -34.42 -32.29 1.91
C LYS A 22 -32.90 -32.11 2.04
N SER A 23 -32.32 -31.16 1.31
CA SER A 23 -30.93 -30.74 1.47
C SER A 23 -30.73 -30.30 2.92
N ARG A 24 -30.09 -31.16 3.71
CA ARG A 24 -29.74 -30.88 5.10
C ARG A 24 -28.61 -29.86 5.04
N ASN A 25 -28.98 -28.61 5.25
CA ASN A 25 -28.08 -27.47 5.27
C ASN A 25 -27.07 -27.68 6.41
N ASN A 26 -25.91 -28.30 6.10
CA ASN A 26 -24.81 -28.51 7.04
C ASN A 26 -24.03 -27.20 7.28
N ARG A 27 -24.76 -26.12 7.56
CA ARG A 27 -24.22 -24.81 7.93
C ARG A 27 -23.88 -24.62 9.42
N PRO A 28 -24.21 -25.51 10.40
CA PRO A 28 -23.88 -25.18 11.79
C PRO A 28 -22.38 -25.29 12.05
N LEU A 29 -21.66 -26.22 11.38
CA LEU A 29 -20.23 -26.43 11.61
C LEU A 29 -19.37 -25.27 11.09
N PHE A 30 -19.73 -24.70 9.94
CA PHE A 30 -19.04 -23.52 9.38
C PHE A 30 -19.24 -22.28 10.26
N TRP A 31 -20.45 -22.07 10.77
CA TRP A 31 -20.72 -21.00 11.73
C TRP A 31 -20.03 -21.23 13.07
N LEU A 32 -20.02 -22.47 13.58
CA LEU A 32 -19.27 -22.83 14.79
C LEU A 32 -17.77 -22.56 14.63
N LEU A 33 -17.20 -22.89 13.48
CA LEU A 33 -15.79 -22.67 13.19
C LEU A 33 -15.46 -21.18 13.10
N LEU A 34 -16.32 -20.37 12.48
CA LEU A 34 -16.21 -18.90 12.49
C LEU A 34 -16.30 -18.32 13.91
N PHE A 35 -17.23 -18.82 14.73
CA PHE A 35 -17.34 -18.42 16.13
C PHE A 35 -16.11 -18.81 16.95
N CYS A 36 -15.55 -20.01 16.74
CA CYS A 36 -14.32 -20.44 17.40
C CYS A 36 -13.12 -19.59 16.97
N VAL A 37 -12.98 -19.26 15.69
CA VAL A 37 -11.89 -18.39 15.20
C VAL A 37 -12.05 -16.97 15.74
N ALA A 38 -13.27 -16.42 15.77
CA ALA A 38 -13.54 -15.12 16.36
C ALA A 38 -13.31 -15.10 17.88
N PHE A 39 -13.67 -16.17 18.58
CA PHE A 39 -13.50 -16.30 20.02
C PHE A 39 -12.03 -16.44 20.40
N VAL A 40 -11.28 -17.30 19.70
CA VAL A 40 -9.83 -17.45 19.88
C VAL A 40 -9.10 -16.15 19.49
N GLY A 41 -9.49 -15.52 18.38
CA GLY A 41 -8.95 -14.22 17.97
C GLY A 41 -9.21 -13.12 19.00
N SER A 42 -10.40 -13.09 19.60
CA SER A 42 -10.76 -12.17 20.70
C SER A 42 -9.91 -12.43 21.96
N LEU A 43 -9.70 -13.69 22.32
CA LEU A 43 -8.86 -14.07 23.47
C LEU A 43 -7.39 -13.68 23.28
N VAL A 44 -6.85 -13.85 22.07
CA VAL A 44 -5.47 -13.45 21.74
C VAL A 44 -5.32 -11.93 21.69
N PHE A 45 -6.34 -11.21 21.21
CA PHE A 45 -6.33 -9.75 21.22
C PHE A 45 -6.44 -9.19 22.65
N ALA A 46 -7.18 -9.87 23.52
CA ALA A 46 -7.29 -9.53 24.94
C ALA A 46 -6.03 -9.87 25.75
N SER A 47 -5.15 -10.75 25.25
CA SER A 47 -3.89 -11.10 25.92
C SER A 47 -2.71 -10.18 25.62
N LEU A 48 -2.85 -9.18 24.74
CA LEU A 48 -1.92 -8.05 24.69
C LEU A 48 -2.26 -7.11 25.85
N GLY A 49 -1.80 -7.50 27.03
CA GLY A 49 -2.16 -6.88 28.29
C GLY A 49 -1.43 -5.56 28.51
N TYR A 50 -2.10 -4.61 29.16
CA TYR A 50 -1.50 -3.36 29.66
C TYR A 50 -0.20 -3.59 30.44
N ASP A 51 -0.08 -4.76 31.09
CA ASP A 51 1.06 -5.20 31.90
C ASP A 51 2.34 -5.50 31.07
N ASP A 52 2.23 -5.73 29.76
CA ASP A 52 3.40 -5.94 28.87
C ASP A 52 4.09 -4.61 28.52
N VAL A 53 3.41 -3.49 28.73
CA VAL A 53 3.88 -2.14 28.36
C VAL A 53 4.12 -1.27 29.59
N VAL A 54 3.45 -1.57 30.70
CA VAL A 54 3.47 -0.78 31.92
C VAL A 54 3.93 -1.64 33.09
N THR A 55 5.08 -1.30 33.66
CA THR A 55 5.51 -1.85 34.95
C THR A 55 4.86 -1.08 36.07
N SER A 56 4.30 -1.80 37.04
CA SER A 56 3.87 -1.22 38.32
C SER A 56 5.11 -1.06 39.21
N ASP A 57 5.61 0.16 39.35
CA ASP A 57 6.64 0.50 40.34
C ASP A 57 6.05 0.35 41.76
N PRO A 58 6.82 -0.06 42.80
CA PRO A 58 6.41 -0.02 44.21
C PRO A 58 5.68 1.25 44.67
N ASP A 59 5.90 2.39 44.00
CA ASP A 59 5.31 3.70 44.30
C ASP A 59 3.96 3.99 43.61
N LYS A 60 3.29 2.98 43.04
CA LYS A 60 1.93 3.04 42.40
C LYS A 60 1.80 3.93 41.15
N ASN A 61 2.89 4.46 40.60
CA ASN A 61 2.84 5.19 39.34
C ASN A 61 3.06 4.23 38.15
N PRO A 62 2.16 4.19 37.17
CA PRO A 62 2.35 3.39 35.97
C PRO A 62 3.51 3.97 35.14
N THR A 63 4.57 3.18 34.96
CA THR A 63 5.75 3.56 34.18
C THR A 63 5.93 2.60 33.00
N LEU A 64 6.40 3.11 31.86
CA LEU A 64 6.66 2.27 30.68
C LEU A 64 7.77 1.24 30.96
N THR A 65 7.66 0.06 30.35
CA THR A 65 8.76 -0.91 30.37
C THR A 65 10.03 -0.30 29.77
N PRO A 66 11.23 -0.66 30.26
CA PRO A 66 12.49 -0.17 29.72
C PRO A 66 12.63 -0.39 28.21
N GLU A 67 12.21 -1.56 27.72
CA GLU A 67 12.22 -1.90 26.30
C GLU A 67 11.35 -0.93 25.47
N ARG A 68 10.16 -0.58 25.99
CA ARG A 68 9.27 0.36 25.31
C ARG A 68 9.84 1.77 25.31
N GLN A 69 10.45 2.19 26.42
CA GLN A 69 11.08 3.49 26.53
C GLN A 69 12.26 3.63 25.55
N GLU A 70 13.12 2.61 25.46
CA GLU A 70 14.23 2.57 24.49
C GLU A 70 13.71 2.60 23.04
N GLU A 71 12.64 1.88 22.73
CA GLU A 71 12.04 1.91 21.39
C GLU A 71 11.54 3.32 21.02
N ILE A 72 10.91 4.03 21.98
CA ILE A 72 10.45 5.40 21.80
C ILE A 72 11.62 6.34 21.57
N GLU A 73 12.66 6.27 22.41
CA GLU A 73 13.86 7.11 22.30
C GLU A 73 14.57 6.88 20.97
N ARG A 74 14.72 5.62 20.55
CA ARG A 74 15.28 5.26 19.24
C ARG A 74 14.49 5.87 18.09
N ARG A 75 13.15 5.83 18.15
CA ARG A 75 12.28 6.43 17.13
C ARG A 75 12.37 7.96 17.14
N GLN A 76 12.39 8.58 18.32
CA GLN A 76 12.55 10.02 18.46
C GLN A 76 13.88 10.49 17.87
N LYS A 77 14.99 9.82 18.21
CA LYS A 77 16.31 10.09 17.65
C LYS A 77 16.33 9.95 16.12
N LYS A 78 15.70 8.89 15.61
CA LYS A 78 15.58 8.68 14.16
C LYS A 78 14.81 9.82 13.47
N ASN A 79 13.81 10.38 14.13
CA ASN A 79 13.04 11.51 13.61
C ASN A 79 13.78 12.85 13.77
N SER A 80 14.63 13.03 14.78
CA SER A 80 15.35 14.28 15.02
C SER A 80 16.62 14.41 14.19
N GLU A 81 17.28 13.30 13.87
CA GLU A 81 18.61 13.31 13.22
C GLU A 81 18.69 12.43 11.97
N GLY A 82 17.83 11.41 11.87
CA GLY A 82 17.91 10.37 10.86
C GLY A 82 16.94 10.54 9.68
N ALA A 83 16.21 11.65 9.60
CA ALA A 83 15.31 11.89 8.49
C ALA A 83 16.08 12.42 7.28
N GLU A 84 15.80 11.86 6.12
CA GLU A 84 16.43 12.18 4.86
C GLU A 84 15.38 12.65 3.86
N GLN A 85 15.63 13.77 3.19
CA GLN A 85 14.94 14.14 1.96
C GLN A 85 15.83 13.82 0.78
N TYR A 86 15.26 13.15 -0.21
CA TYR A 86 15.98 12.62 -1.35
C TYR A 86 15.21 12.80 -2.65
N VAL A 87 15.93 12.56 -3.74
CA VAL A 87 15.36 12.41 -5.07
C VAL A 87 15.89 11.14 -5.72
N LEU A 88 15.03 10.48 -6.50
CA LEU A 88 15.45 9.42 -7.40
C LEU A 88 15.62 10.02 -8.80
N ARG A 89 16.74 9.73 -9.45
CA ARG A 89 17.06 10.25 -10.78
C ARG A 89 17.29 9.11 -11.76
N ALA A 90 16.93 9.31 -13.03
CA ALA A 90 17.11 8.30 -14.06
C ALA A 90 18.60 8.07 -14.38
N ILE A 91 19.00 6.80 -14.49
CA ILE A 91 20.36 6.37 -14.84
C ILE A 91 20.57 6.40 -16.36
N VAL A 92 19.57 5.92 -17.11
CA VAL A 92 19.57 5.86 -18.58
C VAL A 92 18.32 6.56 -19.12
N PRO A 93 18.35 7.05 -20.38
CA PRO A 93 17.16 7.63 -20.98
C PRO A 93 16.13 6.54 -21.28
N GLY A 94 14.85 6.80 -20.99
CA GLY A 94 13.81 5.81 -21.23
C GLY A 94 12.46 6.13 -20.59
N PHE A 95 11.46 5.30 -20.89
CA PHE A 95 10.14 5.41 -20.28
C PHE A 95 10.15 4.89 -18.84
N ARG A 96 9.64 5.69 -17.91
CA ARG A 96 9.38 5.32 -16.51
C ARG A 96 7.91 5.32 -16.23
N GLU A 97 7.49 4.51 -15.26
CA GLU A 97 6.12 4.50 -14.77
C GLU A 97 5.74 5.90 -14.27
N CYS A 98 4.54 6.34 -14.66
CA CYS A 98 3.95 7.57 -14.17
C CYS A 98 2.56 7.27 -13.63
N TYR A 99 2.44 7.21 -12.30
CA TYR A 99 1.19 6.80 -11.65
C TYR A 99 0.07 7.84 -11.78
N LEU A 100 0.43 9.11 -12.03
CA LEU A 100 -0.51 10.23 -12.16
C LEU A 100 -0.72 10.68 -13.62
N CYS A 101 -0.07 10.04 -14.59
CA CYS A 101 -0.21 10.36 -16.00
C CYS A 101 -1.29 9.49 -16.67
N PRO A 102 -2.11 10.04 -17.59
CA PRO A 102 -3.07 9.24 -18.35
C PRO A 102 -2.44 8.11 -19.19
N GLU A 103 -1.22 8.32 -19.69
CA GLU A 103 -0.48 7.35 -20.50
C GLU A 103 0.23 6.29 -19.64
N GLY A 104 0.26 6.45 -18.31
CA GLY A 104 0.90 5.52 -17.37
C GLY A 104 2.43 5.49 -17.42
N LYS A 105 3.06 6.16 -18.40
CA LYS A 105 4.51 6.25 -18.55
C LYS A 105 4.95 7.63 -19.05
N VAL A 106 6.18 8.01 -18.75
CA VAL A 106 6.80 9.23 -19.26
C VAL A 106 8.27 8.99 -19.59
N TRP A 107 8.76 9.62 -20.65
CA TRP A 107 10.18 9.58 -21.02
C TRP A 107 11.01 10.46 -20.06
N LEU A 108 12.05 9.91 -19.46
CA LEU A 108 13.04 10.65 -18.68
C LEU A 108 14.39 10.61 -19.39
N GLU A 109 15.09 11.74 -19.42
CA GLU A 109 16.51 11.79 -19.76
C GLU A 109 17.39 11.44 -18.55
N VAL A 110 18.67 11.15 -18.79
CA VAL A 110 19.65 10.89 -17.73
C VAL A 110 19.67 12.05 -16.73
N ASN A 111 19.73 11.71 -15.44
CA ASN A 111 19.71 12.62 -14.30
C ASN A 111 18.40 13.40 -14.07
N GLU A 112 17.36 13.20 -14.88
CA GLU A 112 16.04 13.80 -14.61
C GLU A 112 15.37 13.16 -13.40
N ILE A 113 14.58 13.95 -12.68
CA ILE A 113 13.93 13.52 -11.44
C ILE A 113 12.77 12.59 -11.76
N ALA A 114 12.87 11.36 -11.26
CA ALA A 114 11.84 10.33 -11.33
C ALA A 114 10.94 10.34 -10.09
N LYS A 115 11.52 10.64 -8.92
CA LYS A 115 10.81 10.67 -7.63
C LYS A 115 11.40 11.72 -6.69
N ILE A 116 10.56 12.31 -5.86
CA ILE A 116 10.95 13.11 -4.69
C ILE A 116 10.32 12.45 -3.47
N GLY A 117 11.06 12.34 -2.37
CA GLY A 117 10.57 11.67 -1.16
C GLY A 117 11.34 11.99 0.11
N ILE A 118 10.76 11.56 1.24
CA ILE A 118 11.44 11.46 2.54
C ILE A 118 11.56 10.02 3.03
N THR A 119 12.57 9.77 3.86
CA THR A 119 12.79 8.46 4.49
C THR A 119 13.54 8.61 5.81
N THR A 120 13.44 7.63 6.69
CA THR A 120 14.37 7.48 7.82
C THR A 120 15.28 6.25 7.65
N ASP A 121 15.04 5.44 6.62
CA ASP A 121 15.78 4.20 6.33
C ASP A 121 16.90 4.42 5.29
N GLY A 122 17.07 5.66 4.84
CA GLY A 122 17.99 6.04 3.76
C GLY A 122 17.75 5.26 2.47
N GLN A 123 18.84 4.85 1.81
CA GLN A 123 18.80 4.09 0.56
C GLN A 123 18.11 2.73 0.68
N ASN A 124 18.07 2.15 1.89
CA ASN A 124 17.43 0.87 2.17
C ASN A 124 15.90 0.94 2.14
N ARG A 125 15.31 2.12 1.93
CA ARG A 125 13.88 2.29 1.68
C ARG A 125 13.38 1.47 0.48
N TYR A 126 14.24 1.27 -0.51
CA TYR A 126 13.94 0.50 -1.71
C TYR A 126 14.92 -0.67 -1.84
N SER A 127 14.44 -1.80 -2.34
CA SER A 127 15.31 -2.94 -2.68
C SER A 127 16.21 -2.60 -3.87
N THR A 128 17.33 -3.31 -4.01
CA THR A 128 18.19 -3.21 -5.20
C THR A 128 17.39 -3.47 -6.49
N GLU A 129 16.51 -4.48 -6.46
CA GLU A 129 15.61 -4.79 -7.58
C GLU A 129 14.72 -3.60 -7.98
N PHE A 130 14.26 -2.79 -7.02
CA PHE A 130 13.49 -1.59 -7.33
C PHE A 130 14.34 -0.57 -8.11
N TYR A 131 15.56 -0.28 -7.65
CA TYR A 131 16.46 0.66 -8.34
C TYR A 131 16.79 0.19 -9.75
N GLU A 132 17.07 -1.11 -9.93
CA GLU A 132 17.38 -1.72 -11.22
C GLU A 132 16.16 -1.70 -12.15
N LYS A 133 14.99 -2.16 -11.68
CA LYS A 133 13.75 -2.21 -12.46
C LYS A 133 13.33 -0.83 -12.96
N HIS A 134 13.49 0.20 -12.11
CA HIS A 134 13.12 1.56 -12.47
C HIS A 134 14.28 2.34 -13.10
N GLU A 135 15.47 1.75 -13.21
CA GLU A 135 16.69 2.38 -13.74
C GLU A 135 16.94 3.76 -13.13
N VAL A 136 16.86 3.84 -11.79
CA VAL A 136 17.02 5.06 -11.01
C VAL A 136 18.05 4.90 -9.91
N TYR A 137 18.68 6.00 -9.52
CA TYR A 137 19.61 6.04 -8.40
C TYR A 137 19.18 7.07 -7.34
N TYR A 138 19.56 6.80 -6.10
CA TYR A 138 19.20 7.62 -4.93
C TYR A 138 20.17 8.79 -4.77
N VAL A 139 19.64 10.01 -4.61
CA VAL A 139 20.41 11.21 -4.28
C VAL A 139 19.88 11.82 -3.00
N LEU A 140 20.72 11.83 -1.97
CA LEU A 140 20.46 12.52 -0.71
C LEU A 140 20.58 14.03 -0.93
N GLU A 141 19.54 14.78 -0.58
CA GLU A 141 19.55 16.26 -0.67
C GLU A 141 19.58 16.92 0.70
N TYR A 142 19.05 16.25 1.74
CA TYR A 142 19.10 16.71 3.12
C TYR A 142 19.06 15.53 4.08
N ARG A 143 19.82 15.61 5.18
CA ARG A 143 19.72 14.71 6.34
C ARG A 143 19.64 15.55 7.62
N GLY A 144 18.71 15.23 8.51
CA GLY A 144 18.51 15.90 9.78
C GLY A 144 17.14 15.60 10.39
N ASP A 145 16.45 16.63 10.86
CA ASP A 145 15.13 16.49 11.47
C ASP A 145 14.01 16.27 10.44
N LEU A 146 13.00 15.51 10.87
CA LEU A 146 11.86 15.12 10.03
C LEU A 146 11.02 16.30 9.57
N THR A 147 10.88 17.35 10.39
CA THR A 147 10.06 18.52 10.05
C THR A 147 10.69 19.30 8.90
N THR A 148 12.00 19.56 8.98
CA THR A 148 12.74 20.20 7.88
C THR A 148 12.75 19.32 6.63
N ALA A 149 12.92 18.00 6.77
CA ALA A 149 12.86 17.08 5.63
C ALA A 149 11.50 17.16 4.91
N LYS A 150 10.39 17.16 5.65
CA LYS A 150 9.02 17.34 5.10
C LYS A 150 8.84 18.69 4.42
N ASN A 151 9.29 19.77 5.05
CA ASN A 151 9.20 21.11 4.45
C ASN A 151 9.98 21.21 3.13
N ARG A 152 11.16 20.58 3.08
CA ARG A 152 11.97 20.50 1.85
C ARG A 152 11.31 19.67 0.77
N GLU A 153 10.76 18.51 1.12
CA GLU A 153 9.99 17.68 0.18
C GLU A 153 8.81 18.44 -0.41
N LEU A 154 8.03 19.13 0.44
CA LEU A 154 6.90 19.94 -0.02
C LEU A 154 7.35 21.06 -0.96
N ALA A 155 8.42 21.78 -0.62
CA ALA A 155 8.97 22.82 -1.48
C ALA A 155 9.48 22.24 -2.83
N ARG A 156 10.13 21.07 -2.79
CA ARG A 156 10.62 20.36 -3.97
C ARG A 156 9.48 19.88 -4.88
N LEU A 157 8.45 19.26 -4.31
CA LEU A 157 7.26 18.81 -5.04
C LEU A 157 6.49 20.00 -5.62
N GLY A 158 6.27 21.07 -4.82
CA GLY A 158 5.60 22.28 -5.28
C GLY A 158 6.37 23.02 -6.39
N GLY A 159 7.70 22.95 -6.37
CA GLY A 159 8.57 23.52 -7.41
C GLY A 159 8.76 22.64 -8.64
N TYR A 160 8.42 21.35 -8.57
CA TYR A 160 8.63 20.40 -9.67
C TYR A 160 8.06 20.86 -11.04
N PRO A 161 6.85 21.45 -11.10
CA PRO A 161 6.31 21.94 -12.37
C PRO A 161 7.24 22.92 -13.09
N LEU A 162 8.04 23.70 -12.35
CA LEU A 162 8.90 24.76 -12.86
C LEU A 162 10.29 24.26 -13.30
N LEU A 163 10.61 22.99 -13.09
CA LEU A 163 11.91 22.45 -13.42
C LEU A 163 12.15 22.42 -14.94
N PRO A 164 13.38 22.72 -15.43
CA PRO A 164 13.68 22.77 -16.85
C PRO A 164 13.31 21.48 -17.62
N GLU A 165 13.54 20.32 -17.03
CA GLU A 165 13.14 19.02 -17.59
C GLU A 165 11.64 18.93 -17.84
N ASN A 166 10.83 19.44 -16.91
CA ASN A 166 9.38 19.40 -17.04
C ASN A 166 8.87 20.47 -18.00
N GLN A 167 9.52 21.63 -18.06
CA GLN A 167 9.19 22.72 -18.97
C GLN A 167 9.41 22.37 -20.44
N LYS A 168 10.37 21.48 -20.74
CA LYS A 168 10.63 20.98 -22.10
C LYS A 168 9.60 19.96 -22.59
N ARG A 169 8.79 19.40 -21.70
CA ARG A 169 7.81 18.36 -22.06
C ARG A 169 6.65 18.96 -22.83
N LYS A 170 6.18 18.23 -23.84
CA LYS A 170 4.92 18.55 -24.54
C LYS A 170 3.74 18.58 -23.57
N LYS A 171 3.71 17.65 -22.61
CA LYS A 171 2.74 17.58 -21.52
C LYS A 171 3.47 17.75 -20.20
N LYS A 172 3.29 18.92 -19.58
CA LYS A 172 3.89 19.24 -18.28
C LYS A 172 3.22 18.42 -17.18
N LEU A 173 4.01 17.91 -16.26
CA LEU A 173 3.54 17.16 -15.11
C LEU A 173 3.49 18.06 -13.86
N ILE A 174 2.52 17.80 -12.99
CA ILE A 174 2.43 18.48 -11.69
C ILE A 174 3.42 17.86 -10.70
N TYR A 175 3.64 16.55 -10.79
CA TYR A 175 4.50 15.77 -9.90
C TYR A 175 5.49 14.90 -10.70
N PRO A 176 6.58 14.45 -10.06
CA PRO A 176 7.46 13.46 -10.65
C PRO A 176 6.72 12.16 -11.00
N PRO A 177 7.16 11.41 -12.02
CA PRO A 177 6.46 10.21 -12.50
C PRO A 177 6.19 9.14 -11.43
N LEU A 178 7.19 8.77 -10.63
CA LEU A 178 7.09 7.70 -9.64
C LEU A 178 6.45 8.13 -8.30
N ASN A 179 5.84 9.32 -8.26
CA ASN A 179 5.01 9.75 -7.13
C ASN A 179 3.56 9.30 -7.36
N SER A 180 3.02 8.48 -6.44
CA SER A 180 1.67 7.93 -6.53
C SER A 180 0.60 8.77 -5.81
N LYS A 181 1.01 9.67 -4.92
CA LYS A 181 0.15 10.63 -4.20
C LYS A 181 1.01 11.77 -3.63
N LEU A 182 0.35 12.87 -3.25
CA LEU A 182 0.87 13.81 -2.26
C LEU A 182 0.77 13.13 -0.90
N ASP A 183 1.88 13.02 -0.18
CA ASP A 183 1.91 12.62 1.23
C ASP A 183 1.72 13.84 2.16
#